data_AF-A0A4R2SCA6-F1
#
_entry.id   AF-A0A4R2SCA6-F1
#
_cell.length_a   1.000
_cell.length_b   1.000
_cell.length_c   1.000
_cell.angle_alpha   90.00
_cell.angle_beta   90.00
_cell.angle_gamma   90.00
#
_symmetry.space_group_name_H-M   'P 1'
#
loop_
_entity.id
_entity.type
_entity.pdbx_description
1 polymer ?
#
loop_
_entity_poly.entity_id
_entity_poly.type
_entity_poly.pdbx_seq_one_letter_code
_entity_poly.pdbx_strand_id
1 'polypeptide(L)'
;MKIICILCEQRFEPDRRQKHKLRKHPHMIQICPDCHSRISEQVEEREKLLPPPERVSTRVFAGRRNRSRWKSASKALDNDLSAKRADSI
;
A
#
# COMPACT_ATOMS: atom_id res chain seq x y z
N MET A 1 14.36 -18.43 -5.37
CA MET A 1 14.74 -17.49 -4.30
C MET A 1 14.34 -18.13 -2.99
N LYS A 2 15.29 -18.34 -2.08
CA LYS A 2 15.01 -18.82 -0.72
C LYS A 2 14.94 -17.59 0.17
N ILE A 3 13.89 -17.47 0.99
CA ILE A 3 13.67 -16.32 1.87
C ILE A 3 13.78 -16.79 3.30
N ILE A 4 14.31 -15.92 4.14
CA ILE A 4 14.40 -16.14 5.57
C ILE A 4 13.17 -15.51 6.22
N CYS A 5 12.43 -16.30 6.97
CA CYS A 5 11.34 -15.79 7.79
C CYS A 5 11.91 -14.93 8.93
N ILE A 6 11.37 -13.73 9.14
CA ILE A 6 11.85 -12.83 10.20
C ILE A 6 11.51 -13.30 11.62
N LEU A 7 10.60 -14.26 11.79
CA LEU A 7 10.12 -14.72 13.10
C LEU A 7 10.83 -15.97 13.59
N CYS A 8 11.11 -16.92 12.69
CA CYS A 8 11.72 -18.20 13.04
C CYS A 8 13.10 -18.40 12.41
N GLU A 9 13.58 -17.44 11.62
CA GLU A 9 14.86 -17.47 10.89
C GLU A 9 15.01 -18.68 9.93
N GLN A 10 13.94 -19.43 9.72
CA GLN A 10 13.94 -20.57 8.81
C GLN A 10 13.85 -20.12 7.37
N ARG A 11 14.53 -20.88 6.51
CA ARG A 11 14.48 -20.69 5.06
C ARG A 11 13.23 -21.38 4.51
N PHE A 12 12.42 -20.66 3.76
CA PHE A 12 11.26 -21.22 3.07
C PHE A 12 11.23 -20.82 1.60
N GLU A 13 10.46 -21.58 0.81
CA GLU A 13 10.22 -21.25 -0.59
C GLU A 13 8.93 -20.44 -0.73
N PRO A 14 9.02 -19.19 -1.22
CA PRO A 14 7.84 -18.37 -1.48
C PRO A 14 7.00 -18.94 -2.63
N ASP A 15 5.69 -18.76 -2.53
CA ASP A 15 4.74 -19.13 -3.58
C ASP A 15 4.94 -18.28 -4.85
N ARG A 16 4.38 -18.71 -5.99
CA ARG A 16 4.49 -18.02 -7.29
C ARG A 16 4.07 -16.55 -7.21
N ARG A 17 2.99 -16.26 -6.48
CA ARG A 17 2.50 -14.90 -6.26
C ARG A 17 3.46 -14.07 -5.41
N GLN A 18 4.02 -14.66 -4.34
CA GLN A 18 4.98 -13.99 -3.46
C GLN A 18 6.28 -13.69 -4.22
N LYS A 19 6.78 -14.65 -5.02
CA LYS A 19 7.94 -14.47 -5.91
C LYS A 19 7.77 -13.26 -6.83
N HIS A 20 6.59 -13.08 -7.42
CA HIS A 20 6.30 -11.91 -8.27
C HIS A 20 6.31 -10.59 -7.47
N LYS A 21 5.71 -10.58 -6.28
CA LYS A 21 5.71 -9.39 -5.42
C LYS A 21 7.11 -9.00 -4.97
N LEU A 22 7.94 -9.97 -4.60
CA LEU A 22 9.33 -9.73 -4.17
C LEU A 22 10.22 -9.22 -5.30
N ARG A 23 9.98 -9.67 -6.55
CA ARG A 23 10.67 -9.10 -7.71
C ARG A 23 10.38 -7.62 -7.88
N LYS A 24 9.15 -7.18 -7.61
CA LYS A 24 8.75 -5.76 -7.69
C LYS A 24 9.14 -4.96 -6.44
N HIS A 25 9.10 -5.60 -5.28
CA HIS A 25 9.29 -5.00 -3.97
C HIS A 25 10.25 -5.87 -3.15
N PRO A 26 11.57 -5.75 -3.37
CA PRO A 26 12.56 -6.58 -2.68
C PRO A 26 12.65 -6.31 -1.17
N HIS A 27 12.17 -5.15 -0.73
CA HIS A 27 12.08 -4.76 0.68
C HIS A 27 10.82 -5.28 1.39
N MET A 28 9.98 -6.07 0.71
CA MET A 28 8.76 -6.61 1.30
C MET A 28 9.09 -7.79 2.24
N ILE A 29 8.81 -7.61 3.53
CA ILE A 29 8.98 -8.66 4.54
C ILE A 29 8.01 -9.79 4.26
N GLN A 30 8.51 -11.03 4.29
CA GLN A 30 7.70 -12.24 4.13
C GLN A 30 7.92 -13.17 5.33
N ILE A 31 6.84 -13.85 5.71
CA ILE A 31 6.77 -14.71 6.88
C ILE A 31 6.50 -16.14 6.42
N CYS A 32 7.01 -17.12 7.17
CA CYS A 32 6.79 -18.53 6.92
C CYS A 32 5.29 -18.88 7.02
N PRO A 33 4.78 -19.88 6.27
CA PRO A 33 3.38 -20.26 6.33
C PRO A 33 2.94 -20.65 7.76
N ASP A 34 3.78 -21.37 8.49
CA ASP A 34 3.45 -21.81 9.86
C ASP A 34 3.33 -20.63 10.83
N CYS A 35 4.24 -19.67 10.69
CA CYS A 35 4.30 -18.46 11.48
C CYS A 35 3.10 -17.55 11.17
N HIS A 36 2.70 -17.51 9.89
CA HIS A 36 1.51 -16.80 9.46
C HIS A 36 0.26 -17.42 10.10
N SER A 37 0.09 -18.75 10.05
CA SER A 37 -1.05 -19.43 10.65
C SER A 37 -1.15 -19.17 12.16
N ARG A 38 -0.03 -19.29 12.89
CA ARG A 38 0.01 -19.00 14.34
C ARG A 38 -0.43 -17.58 14.69
N ILE A 39 0.02 -16.59 13.91
CA ILE A 39 -0.38 -15.19 14.12
C ILE A 39 -1.84 -14.99 13.77
N SER A 40 -2.31 -15.58 12.65
CA SER A 40 -3.72 -15.49 12.26
C SER A 40 -4.64 -16.02 13.34
N GLU A 41 -4.35 -17.18 13.92
CA GLU A 41 -5.12 -17.76 15.04
C GLU A 41 -5.15 -16.82 16.26
N GLN A 42 -3.98 -16.27 16.66
CA GLN A 42 -3.90 -15.32 17.76
C GLN A 42 -4.68 -14.03 17.51
N VAL A 43 -4.68 -13.53 16.27
CA VAL A 43 -5.45 -12.34 15.88
C VAL A 43 -6.95 -12.63 15.93
N GLU A 44 -7.37 -13.77 15.38
CA GLU A 44 -8.78 -14.19 15.41
C GLU A 44 -9.31 -14.38 16.84
N GLU A 45 -8.50 -14.93 17.75
CA GLU A 45 -8.86 -15.04 19.16
C GLU A 45 -9.02 -13.67 19.83
N ARG A 46 -8.10 -12.73 19.55
CA ARG A 46 -8.20 -11.36 20.06
C ARG A 46 -9.41 -10.63 19.51
N GLU A 47 -9.72 -10.81 18.23
CA GLU A 47 -10.91 -10.21 17.61
C GLU A 47 -12.21 -10.70 18.22
N LYS A 48 -12.28 -11.96 18.69
CA LYS A 48 -13.46 -12.48 19.42
C LYS A 48 -13.65 -11.83 20.80
N LEU A 49 -12.56 -11.41 21.44
CA LEU A 49 -12.60 -10.77 22.76
C LEU A 49 -12.88 -9.27 22.68
N LEU A 50 -12.57 -8.65 21.55
CA LEU A 50 -12.87 -7.25 21.31
C LEU A 50 -14.35 -7.09 20.90
N PRO A 51 -15.05 -6.05 21.38
CA PRO A 51 -16.36 -5.72 20.84
C PRO A 51 -16.24 -5.48 19.33
N PRO A 52 -17.27 -5.81 18.53
CA PRO A 52 -17.25 -5.60 17.10
C PRO A 52 -16.82 -4.16 16.82
N PRO A 53 -15.93 -3.90 15.85
CA PRO A 53 -15.52 -2.55 15.56
C PRO A 53 -16.79 -1.75 15.24
N GLU A 54 -17.07 -0.74 16.06
CA GLU A 54 -18.13 0.22 15.75
C GLU A 54 -17.82 0.72 14.34
N ARG A 55 -18.75 0.52 13.41
CA ARG A 55 -18.61 1.04 12.05
C ARG A 55 -18.65 2.56 12.15
N VAL A 56 -17.53 3.18 12.46
CA VAL A 56 -17.36 4.61 12.30
C VAL A 56 -17.50 4.83 10.81
N SER A 57 -18.67 5.33 10.41
CA SER A 57 -18.97 5.79 9.07
C SER A 57 -18.08 6.99 8.81
N THR A 58 -16.79 6.75 8.58
CA THR A 58 -15.95 7.71 7.93
C THR A 58 -16.54 7.83 6.54
N ARG A 59 -17.25 8.93 6.29
CA ARG A 59 -17.60 9.36 4.94
C ARG A 59 -16.29 9.60 4.21
N VAL A 60 -15.70 8.53 3.67
CA VAL A 60 -14.61 8.64 2.72
C VAL A 60 -15.23 9.40 1.56
N PHE A 61 -14.84 10.66 1.39
CA PHE A 61 -15.26 11.46 0.25
C PHE A 61 -14.84 10.67 -1.00
N ALA A 62 -15.78 9.93 -1.58
CA ALA A 62 -15.69 9.38 -2.92
C ALA A 62 -15.86 10.53 -3.93
N GLY A 63 -15.15 11.63 -3.70
CA GLY A 63 -15.08 12.74 -4.63
C GLY A 63 -14.56 12.18 -5.92
N ARG A 64 -15.42 12.14 -6.94
CA ARG A 64 -15.01 11.85 -8.31
C ARG A 64 -13.83 12.78 -8.59
N ARG A 65 -12.62 12.24 -8.64
CA ARG A 65 -11.45 12.98 -9.11
C ARG A 65 -11.71 13.26 -10.59
N ASN A 66 -12.37 14.38 -10.88
CA ASN A 66 -12.60 14.86 -12.23
C ASN A 66 -11.23 15.16 -12.83
N ARG A 67 -10.66 14.16 -13.53
CA ARG A 67 -9.33 14.19 -14.14
C ARG A 67 -9.14 15.39 -15.07
N SER A 68 -10.23 15.88 -15.66
CA SER A 68 -10.29 17.09 -16.47
C SER A 68 -9.87 18.35 -15.70
N ARG A 69 -10.37 18.53 -14.46
CA ARG A 69 -10.07 19.72 -13.63
C ARG A 69 -8.58 19.81 -13.27
N TRP A 70 -7.96 18.67 -12.94
CA TRP A 70 -6.52 18.62 -12.62
C TRP A 70 -5.64 18.86 -13.86
N LYS A 71 -6.06 18.37 -15.04
CA LYS A 71 -5.36 18.66 -16.30
C LYS A 71 -5.43 20.13 -16.67
N SER A 72 -6.57 20.79 -16.46
CA SER A 72 -6.71 22.23 -16.70
C SER A 72 -5.87 23.06 -15.71
N ALA A 73 -5.86 22.67 -14.43
CA ALA A 73 -5.04 23.34 -13.42
C ALA A 73 -3.54 23.20 -13.68
N SER A 74 -3.09 22.01 -14.11
CA SER A 74 -1.68 21.81 -14.50
C SER A 74 -1.31 22.67 -15.71
N LYS A 75 -2.14 22.69 -16.76
CA LYS A 75 -1.89 23.53 -17.94
C LYS A 75 -1.88 25.03 -17.61
N ALA A 76 -2.72 25.49 -16.69
CA ALA A 76 -2.73 26.88 -16.25
C ALA A 76 -1.42 27.24 -15.53
N LEU A 77 -0.95 26.38 -14.63
CA LEU A 77 0.33 26.57 -13.95
C LEU A 77 1.52 26.54 -14.92
N ASP A 78 1.50 25.63 -15.89
CA ASP A 78 2.55 25.54 -16.92
C ASP A 78 2.59 26.82 -17.80
N ASN A 79 1.42 27.35 -18.16
CA ASN A 79 1.30 28.61 -18.92
C ASN A 79 1.78 29.83 -18.11
N ASP A 80 1.41 29.93 -16.84
CA ASP A 80 1.85 31.02 -15.95
C ASP A 80 3.37 31.01 -15.73
N LEU A 81 3.97 29.83 -15.60
CA LEU A 81 5.42 29.67 -15.51
C LEU A 81 6.13 30.04 -16.83
N SER A 82 5.50 29.74 -17.97
CA SER A 82 6.03 30.11 -19.28
C SER A 82 5.96 31.62 -19.52
N ALA A 83 4.85 32.26 -19.13
CA ALA A 83 4.68 33.72 -19.21
C ALA A 83 5.71 34.45 -18.34
N LYS A 84 5.90 34.02 -17.09
CA LYS A 84 6.91 34.59 -16.17
C LYS A 84 8.35 34.47 -16.68
N ARG A 85 8.66 33.41 -17.45
CA ARG A 85 9.98 33.24 -18.08
C ARG A 85 10.16 34.16 -19.29
N ALA A 86 9.10 34.47 -20.03
CA ALA A 86 9.15 35.38 -21.17
C ALA A 86 9.33 36.84 -20.74
N ASP A 87 8.76 37.24 -19.60
CA ASP A 87 8.91 38.59 -19.03
C ASP A 87 10.26 38.84 -18.34
N SER A 88 11.12 37.82 -18.23
CA SER A 88 12.43 37.90 -17.56
C SER A 88 13.62 38.06 -18.53
N ILE A 89 13.36 38.46 -19.79
CA ILE A 89 14.37 38.73 -20.83
C ILE A 89 14.35 40.21 -21.21
#